data_AF-A0A3B9PI07-F1
#
_entry.id   AF-A0A3B9PI07-F1
#
_cell.length_a   1.000
_cell.length_b   1.000
_cell.length_c   1.000
_cell.angle_alpha   90.00
_cell.angle_beta   90.00
_cell.angle_gamma   90.00
#
_symmetry.space_group_name_H-M   'P 1'
#
loop_
_entity.id
_entity.type
_entity.pdbx_description
1 polymer ?
#
loop_
_entity_poly.entity_id
_entity_poly.type
_entity_poly.pdbx_seq_one_letter_code
_entity_poly.pdbx_strand_id
1 'polypeptide(L)' 'AAFMIGLIFVHVYAAIWTRGTIRAMLYGTVTRAWAKQHHRNWYRQMTGKN' A
#
# COMPACT_ATOMS: atom_id res chain seq x y z
N ALA A 1 -18.07 -5.67 -18.29
CA ALA A 1 -16.80 -5.14 -18.82
C ALA A 1 -16.44 -3.78 -18.21
N ALA A 2 -17.28 -2.75 -18.32
CA ALA A 2 -16.99 -1.40 -17.84
C ALA A 2 -16.60 -1.31 -16.34
N PHE A 3 -17.23 -2.11 -15.48
CA PHE A 3 -16.92 -2.14 -14.04
C PHE A 3 -15.48 -2.58 -13.73
N MET A 4 -15.00 -3.66 -14.38
CA MET A 4 -13.62 -4.13 -14.17
C MET A 4 -12.60 -3.09 -14.64
N ILE A 5 -12.87 -2.45 -15.78
CA ILE A 5 -12.01 -1.39 -16.32
C ILE A 5 -11.96 -0.21 -15.34
N GLY A 6 -13.11 0.21 -14.81
CA GLY A 6 -13.18 1.26 -13.79
C GLY A 6 -12.40 0.93 -12.51
N LEU A 7 -12.49 -0.31 -12.02
CA LEU A 7 -11.72 -0.77 -10.87
C LEU A 7 -10.21 -0.72 -11.13
N ILE A 8 -9.76 -1.10 -12.33
CA ILE A 8 -8.35 -1.01 -12.71
C ILE A 8 -7.86 0.43 -12.68
N PHE A 9 -8.65 1.38 -13.19
CA PHE A 9 -8.29 2.81 -13.14
C PHE A 9 -8.16 3.31 -11.69
N VAL A 10 -9.14 3.00 -10.84
CA VAL A 10 -9.11 3.37 -9.41
C VAL A 10 -7.90 2.72 -8.71
N HIS A 11 -7.60 1.46 -9.03
CA HIS A 11 -6.47 0.75 -8.46
C HIS A 11 -5.14 1.39 -8.82
N VAL A 12 -4.92 1.71 -10.10
CA VAL A 12 -3.70 2.38 -10.58
C VAL A 12 -3.57 3.78 -9.95
N TYR A 13 -4.68 4.52 -9.89
CA TYR A 13 -4.69 5.83 -9.23
C TYR A 13 -4.28 5.73 -7.75
N ALA A 14 -4.85 4.77 -7.01
CA ALA A 14 -4.51 4.54 -5.61
C ALA A 14 -3.02 4.15 -5.42
N ALA A 15 -2.47 3.33 -6.33
CA ALA A 15 -1.07 2.91 -6.30
C ALA A 15 -0.10 4.08 -6.55
N ILE A 16 -0.48 5.04 -7.42
CA ILE A 16 0.32 6.24 -7.70
C ILE A 16 0.19 7.26 -6.56
N TRP A 17 -1.01 7.44 -6.01
CA TRP A 17 -1.28 8.40 -4.94
C TRP A 17 -0.54 8.05 -3.64
N THR A 18 -0.50 6.76 -3.30
CA THR A 18 0.19 6.27 -2.10
C THR A 18 1.69 6.15 -2.36
N ARG A 19 2.45 7.18 -1.97
CA ARG A 19 3.91 7.21 -2.17
C ARG A 19 4.58 5.99 -1.54
N GLY A 20 5.39 5.28 -2.33
CA GLY A 20 6.12 4.09 -1.88
C GLY A 20 5.43 2.76 -2.18
N THR A 21 4.14 2.76 -2.55
CA THR A 21 3.37 1.55 -2.85
C THR A 21 3.85 0.85 -4.13
N ILE A 22 4.22 1.60 -5.17
CA ILE A 22 4.81 1.03 -6.39
C ILE A 22 6.11 0.28 -6.08
N ARG A 23 6.98 0.85 -5.22
CA ARG A 23 8.22 0.18 -4.80
C ARG A 23 7.92 -1.09 -3.99
N ALA A 24 6.89 -1.05 -3.15
CA ALA A 24 6.43 -2.23 -2.42
C ALA A 24 5.93 -3.34 -3.34
N MET A 25 5.22 -2.99 -4.42
CA MET A 25 4.67 -3.95 -5.37
C MET A 25 5.75 -4.55 -6.29
N LEU A 26 6.75 -3.76 -6.68
CA LEU A 26 7.84 -4.21 -7.56
C LEU A 26 8.94 -4.97 -6.81
N TYR A 27 9.31 -4.53 -5.60
CA TYR A 27 10.46 -5.08 -4.87
C TYR A 27 10.06 -5.86 -3.61
N GLY A 28 8.78 -5.90 -3.25
CA GLY A 28 8.29 -6.64 -2.09
C GLY A 28 8.64 -6.03 -0.73
N THR A 29 9.23 -4.82 -0.68
CA THR A 29 9.70 -4.20 0.57
C THR A 29 9.02 -2.86 0.84
N VAL A 30 8.58 -2.65 2.09
CA VAL A 30 7.96 -1.40 2.57
C VAL A 30 8.83 -0.70 3.61
N THR A 31 8.80 0.62 3.64
CA THR A 31 9.50 1.37 4.70
C THR A 31 8.71 1.29 6.01
N ARG A 32 9.41 1.33 7.15
CA ARG A 32 8.77 1.33 8.48
C ARG A 32 7.81 2.51 8.67
N ALA A 33 8.17 3.68 8.15
CA ALA A 33 7.32 4.87 8.19
C ALA A 33 6.03 4.68 7.39
N TRP A 34 6.12 4.12 6.18
CA TRP A 34 4.95 3.83 5.34
C TRP A 34 4.02 2.81 6.02
N ALA A 35 4.60 1.74 6.57
CA ALA A 35 3.86 0.71 7.28
C ALA A 35 3.12 1.28 8.50
N LYS A 36 3.76 2.16 9.27
CA LYS A 36 3.12 2.83 10.42
C LYS A 36 1.97 3.75 9.99
N GLN A 37 2.10 4.44 8.86
CA GLN A 37 1.10 5.41 8.38
C GLN A 37 -0.10 4.73 7.70
N HIS A 38 0.13 3.75 6.82
CA HIS A 38 -0.93 3.12 6.01
C HIS A 38 -1.45 1.81 6.61
N HIS A 39 -0.61 1.08 7.35
CA HIS A 39 -0.95 -0.23 7.92
C HIS A 39 -0.57 -0.31 9.40
N ARG A 40 -1.05 0.64 10.19
CA ARG A 40 -0.68 0.80 11.61
C ARG A 40 -0.88 -0.47 12.44
N ASN A 41 -1.99 -1.19 12.28
CA ASN A 41 -2.24 -2.43 13.02
C ASN A 41 -1.25 -3.54 12.64
N TRP A 42 -0.94 -3.69 11.36
CA TRP A 42 0.06 -4.64 10.88
C TRP A 42 1.46 -4.28 11.36
N TYR A 43 1.81 -2.99 11.31
CA TYR A 43 3.09 -2.49 11.82
C TYR A 43 3.25 -2.80 13.32
N ARG A 44 2.19 -2.61 14.13
CA ARG A 44 2.19 -2.97 15.55
C ARG A 44 2.38 -4.47 15.77
N GLN A 45 1.69 -5.32 14.99
CA GLN A 45 1.84 -6.78 15.06
C GLN A 45 3.27 -7.22 14.73
N MET A 46 3.88 -6.66 13.69
CA MET A 46 5.23 -7.05 13.27
C MET A 46 6.34 -6.53 14.17
N THR A 47 6.14 -5.37 14.81
CA THR A 47 7.20 -4.74 15.63
C THR A 47 7.02 -4.93 17.12
N GLY A 48 5.89 -5.44 17.59
CA GLY A 48 5.57 -5.59 19.01
C GLY A 48 5.46 -4.25 19.77
N LYS A 49 5.51 -3.12 19.06
CA LYS A 49 5.41 -1.78 19.65
C LYS A 49 3.95 -1.38 19.67
N ASN A 50 3.38 -1.27 20.88
CA ASN A 50 2.04 -0.71 21.08
C ASN A 50 2.00 0.79 20.78
#